data_AF-A0A3A0VN51-F1
#
_entry.id   AF-A0A3A0VN51-F1
#
_cell.length_a   1.000
_cell.length_b   1.000
_cell.length_c   1.000
_cell.angle_alpha   90.00
_cell.angle_beta   90.00
_cell.angle_gamma   90.00
#
_symmetry.space_group_name_H-M   'P 1'
#
loop_
_entity.id
_entity.type
_entity.pdbx_description
1 polymer ?
#
loop_
_entity_poly.entity_id
_entity_poly.type
_entity_poly.pdbx_seq_one_letter_code
_entity_poly.pdbx_strand_id
1 'polypeptide(L)' 'MSKVSKMKKVPLSCEVCGNRNYNIPKQSNLTSRLELKKYCPRCNAHTLHKESK' A
#
# COMPACT_ATOMS: atom_id res chain seq x y z
N MET A 1 -15.41 7.35 25.77
CA MET A 1 -14.36 7.91 24.89
C MET A 1 -13.97 6.85 23.88
N SER A 2 -14.58 6.88 22.69
CA SER A 2 -14.36 5.86 21.66
C SER A 2 -12.97 6.01 21.06
N LYS A 3 -12.12 4.98 21.20
CA LYS A 3 -10.81 4.89 20.54
C LYS A 3 -11.03 4.90 19.03
N VAL A 4 -10.95 6.07 18.39
CA VAL A 4 -10.88 6.17 16.94
C VAL A 4 -9.51 5.63 16.53
N SER A 5 -9.51 4.39 16.02
CA SER A 5 -8.33 3.73 15.47
C SER A 5 -7.68 4.63 14.43
N LYS A 6 -6.52 5.19 14.74
CA LYS A 6 -5.78 6.11 13.86
C LYS A 6 -5.38 5.34 12.59
N MET A 7 -6.06 5.60 11.49
CA MET A 7 -5.74 5.03 10.17
C MET A 7 -4.69 5.92 9.48
N LYS A 8 -3.52 5.35 9.17
CA LYS A 8 -2.47 6.02 8.41
C LYS A 8 -2.64 5.69 6.94
N LYS A 9 -2.65 6.70 6.07
CA LYS A 9 -2.60 6.47 4.62
C LYS A 9 -1.16 6.11 4.26
N VAL A 10 -0.96 4.91 3.73
CA VAL A 10 0.36 4.47 3.26
C VAL A 10 0.35 4.34 1.73
N PRO A 11 1.37 4.87 1.04
CA PRO A 11 1.53 4.66 -0.39
C PRO A 11 2.05 3.25 -0.68
N LEU A 12 1.52 2.61 -1.70
CA LEU A 12 1.97 1.35 -2.25
C LEU A 12 2.82 1.63 -3.49
N SER A 13 4.05 1.14 -3.48
CA SER A 13 4.97 1.19 -4.61
C SER A 13 5.00 -0.17 -5.30
N CYS A 14 4.84 -0.17 -6.61
CA CYS A 14 5.10 -1.37 -7.41
C CYS A 14 6.57 -1.81 -7.26
N GLU A 15 6.81 -3.12 -7.11
CA GLU A 15 8.17 -3.66 -7.03
C GLU A 15 8.95 -3.59 -8.35
N VAL A 16 8.24 -3.60 -9.48
CA VAL A 16 8.84 -3.65 -10.83
C VAL A 16 9.11 -2.23 -11.36
N CYS A 17 8.08 -1.39 -11.35
CA CYS A 17 8.12 -0.05 -11.95
C CYS A 17 8.46 1.06 -10.94
N GLY A 18 8.49 0.77 -9.63
CA GLY A 18 8.65 1.78 -8.57
C GLY A 18 7.49 2.79 -8.49
N ASN A 19 6.41 2.58 -9.25
CA ASN A 19 5.31 3.52 -9.35
C ASN A 19 4.46 3.51 -8.08
N ARG A 20 4.22 4.69 -7.50
CA ARG A 20 3.41 4.88 -6.30
C ARG A 20 2.01 5.31 -6.71
N ASN A 21 1.16 4.34 -7.03
CA ASN A 21 -0.16 4.61 -7.63
C ASN A 21 -1.34 4.41 -6.66
N TYR A 22 -1.12 3.78 -5.52
CA TYR A 22 -2.20 3.43 -4.60
C TYR A 22 -1.91 3.92 -3.19
N ASN A 23 -2.89 4.52 -2.55
CA ASN A 23 -2.84 4.91 -1.15
C ASN A 23 -3.91 4.11 -0.41
N ILE A 24 -3.48 3.25 0.51
CA ILE A 24 -4.42 2.46 1.31
C ILE A 24 -4.45 2.98 2.75
N PRO A 25 -5.63 3.02 3.39
CA PRO A 25 -5.74 3.26 4.81
C PRO A 25 -5.26 2.01 5.55
N LYS A 26 -4.13 2.12 6.23
CA LYS A 26 -3.59 1.09 7.10
C LYS A 26 -3.91 1.43 8.55
N GLN A 27 -4.44 0.46 9.30
CA GLN A 27 -4.60 0.62 10.73
C GLN A 27 -3.23 0.64 11.40
N SER A 28 -2.98 1.63 12.26
CA SER A 28 -1.67 1.80 12.93
C SER A 28 -1.24 0.59 13.79
N ASN A 29 -2.18 -0.29 14.15
CA ASN A 29 -1.92 -1.50 14.93
C ASN A 29 -1.36 -2.67 14.08
N LEU A 30 -1.37 -2.56 12.75
CA LEU A 30 -0.90 -3.64 11.87
C LEU A 30 0.60 -3.45 11.58
N THR A 31 1.46 -4.21 12.24
CA THR A 31 2.92 -4.20 12.05
C THR A 31 3.38 -4.95 10.80
N SER A 32 2.50 -5.72 10.15
CA SER A 32 2.81 -6.43 8.92
C SER A 32 3.01 -5.47 7.75
N ARG A 33 4.05 -5.70 6.94
CA ARG A 33 4.25 -5.00 5.66
C ARG A 33 3.08 -5.35 4.74
N LEU A 34 2.41 -4.34 4.19
CA LEU A 34 1.34 -4.57 3.22
C LEU A 34 1.94 -4.85 1.85
N GLU A 35 1.64 -6.04 1.32
CA GLU A 35 1.97 -6.48 -0.02
C GLU A 35 0.68 -6.84 -0.74
N LEU A 36 0.33 -6.09 -1.78
CA LEU A 36 -0.92 -6.29 -2.53
C LEU A 36 -0.60 -6.47 -4.01
N LYS A 37 -1.17 -7.50 -4.63
CA LYS A 37 -1.13 -7.64 -6.09
C LYS A 37 -2.09 -6.63 -6.72
N LYS A 38 -1.53 -5.61 -7.37
CA LYS A 38 -2.27 -4.57 -8.09
C LYS A 38 -1.74 -4.43 -9.50
N TYR A 39 -2.59 -3.93 -10.38
CA TYR A 39 -2.22 -3.64 -11.75
C TYR A 39 -1.28 -2.42 -11.79
N CYS A 40 -0.04 -2.56 -12.28
CA CYS A 40 0.81 -1.40 -12.60
C CYS A 40 0.51 -0.99 -14.05
N PRO A 41 -0.05 0.20 -14.32
CA PRO A 41 -0.29 0.67 -15.69
C PRO A 41 1.01 0.89 -16.48
N ARG A 42 2.15 1.08 -15.82
CA ARG A 42 3.46 1.10 -16.51
C ARG A 42 3.93 -0.28 -16.95
N CYS A 43 3.65 -1.33 -16.17
CA CYS A 43 4.04 -2.69 -16.50
C CYS A 43 2.99 -3.42 -17.35
N ASN A 44 1.78 -2.85 -17.48
CA ASN A 44 0.60 -3.49 -18.05
C ASN A 44 0.32 -4.89 -17.48
N ALA A 45 0.66 -5.10 -16.21
CA ALA A 45 0.56 -6.38 -15.54
C ALA A 45 0.23 -6.23 -14.05
N HIS A 46 -0.38 -7.27 -13.47
CA HIS A 46 -0.59 -7.38 -12.03
C HIS A 46 0.72 -7.76 -11.35
N THR A 47 1.26 -6.84 -10.55
CA THR A 47 2.56 -6.94 -9.88
C THR A 47 2.38 -6.74 -8.38
N LEU A 48 3.32 -7.23 -7.57
CA LEU A 48 3.27 -6.97 -6.14
C LEU A 48 3.61 -5.50 -5.89
N HIS A 49 2.71 -4.82 -5.21
CA HIS A 49 2.93 -3.50 -4.69
C HIS A 49 3.18 -3.60 -3.19
N LYS A 50 4.31 -3.05 -2.75
CA LYS A 50 4.75 -3.06 -1.35
C LYS A 50 4.54 -1.68 -0.74
N GLU A 51 4.19 -1.64 0.53
CA GLU A 51 4.13 -0.41 1.30
C GLU A 51 5.48 0.34 1.24
N SER A 52 5.45 1.57 0.71
CA SER A 52 6.54 2.53 0.83
C SER A 52 6.32 3.40 2.07
N LYS A 53 7.41 3.68 2.77
CA LYS A 53 7.44 4.40 4.05
C LYS A 53 6.93 5.83 3.94
#